data_AF-A0A7K2Q7A9-F1
#
_entry.id   AF-A0A7K2Q7A9-F1
#
_cell.length_a   1.000
_cell.length_b   1.000
_cell.length_c   1.000
_cell.angle_alpha   90.00
_cell.angle_beta   90.00
_cell.angle_gamma   90.00
#
_symmetry.space_group_name_H-M   'P 1'
#
loop_
_entity.id
_entity.type
_entity.pdbx_description
1 polymer ?
#
loop_
_entity_poly.entity_id
_entity_poly.type
_entity_poly.pdbx_seq_one_letter_code
_entity_poly.pdbx_strand_id
1 'polypeptide(L)' 'PTRMGGPHAPDDLELGHRTQEWLATSADPEALTSGGYWYHRRRQPPHRAVHDRAFQDRLLRALAQETGAAI' A
#
# COMPACT_ATOMS: atom_id res chain seq x y z
N PRO A 1 -17.90 -3.58 1.27
CA PRO A 1 -17.02 -4.23 2.28
C PRO A 1 -17.09 -5.77 2.19
N THR A 2 -15.97 -6.42 1.85
CA THR A 2 -15.87 -7.89 1.89
C THR A 2 -15.46 -8.36 3.28
N ARG A 3 -16.08 -9.43 3.78
CA ARG A 3 -15.78 -10.02 5.09
C ARG A 3 -14.57 -10.96 4.96
N MET A 4 -13.40 -10.39 4.68
CA MET A 4 -12.12 -11.12 4.59
C MET A 4 -11.48 -11.34 5.97
N GLY A 5 -12.13 -10.89 7.05
CA GLY A 5 -11.64 -11.02 8.41
C GLY A 5 -12.06 -12.34 9.05
N GLY A 6 -11.14 -13.29 9.12
CA GLY A 6 -11.26 -14.42 10.04
C GLY A 6 -11.34 -13.94 11.50
N PRO A 7 -11.51 -14.84 12.48
CA PRO A 7 -11.64 -14.50 13.90
C PRO A 7 -10.49 -13.66 14.50
N HIS A 8 -9.40 -13.44 13.76
CA HIS A 8 -8.24 -12.63 14.13
C HIS A 8 -8.12 -11.29 13.38
N ALA A 9 -9.17 -10.83 12.70
CA ALA A 9 -9.21 -9.49 12.09
C ALA A 9 -10.20 -8.60 12.85
N PRO A 10 -9.83 -8.09 14.04
CA PRO A 10 -10.71 -7.28 14.88
C PRO A 10 -10.85 -5.83 14.38
N ASP A 11 -10.10 -5.45 13.35
CA ASP A 11 -10.09 -4.07 12.86
C ASP A 11 -11.43 -3.73 12.21
N ASP A 12 -11.86 -2.47 12.39
CA ASP A 12 -13.12 -2.00 11.83
C ASP A 12 -13.07 -2.07 10.30
N LEU A 13 -13.95 -2.88 9.70
CA LEU A 13 -14.05 -3.05 8.25
C LEU A 13 -14.25 -1.72 7.52
N GLU A 14 -14.88 -0.75 8.18
CA GLU A 14 -15.05 0.58 7.66
C GLU A 14 -13.71 1.30 7.55
N LEU A 15 -12.84 1.21 8.57
CA LEU A 15 -11.53 1.87 8.56
C LEU A 15 -10.59 1.28 7.49
N GLY A 16 -10.76 0.01 7.13
CA GLY A 16 -9.88 -0.72 6.21
C GLY A 16 -9.72 -0.09 4.82
N HIS A 17 -10.70 0.69 4.34
CA HIS A 17 -10.65 1.32 3.01
C HIS A 17 -10.54 2.86 3.05
N ARG A 18 -10.76 3.50 4.20
CA ARG A 18 -10.84 4.98 4.30
C ARG A 18 -9.58 5.70 3.85
N THR A 19 -8.42 5.09 4.05
CA THR A 19 -7.14 5.66 3.56
C THR A 19 -7.10 5.65 2.03
N GLN A 20 -7.61 4.60 1.38
CA GLN A 20 -7.60 4.46 -0.08
C GLN A 20 -8.61 5.40 -0.72
N GLU A 21 -9.82 5.50 -0.16
CA GLU A 21 -10.85 6.46 -0.61
C GLU A 21 -10.31 7.89 -0.56
N TRP A 22 -9.68 8.27 0.57
CA TRP A 22 -9.08 9.60 0.73
C TRP A 22 -7.94 9.86 -0.26
N LEU A 23 -7.00 8.93 -0.43
CA LEU A 23 -5.91 9.08 -1.41
C LEU A 23 -6.42 9.18 -2.86
N ALA A 24 -7.52 8.51 -3.20
CA ALA A 24 -8.05 8.47 -4.56
C ALA A 24 -8.91 9.67 -4.94
N THR A 25 -9.53 10.35 -3.97
CA THR A 25 -10.61 11.32 -4.24
C THR A 25 -10.39 12.71 -3.62
N SER A 26 -9.49 12.82 -2.65
CA SER A 26 -9.30 14.06 -1.90
C SER A 26 -8.45 15.09 -2.66
N ALA A 27 -8.78 16.37 -2.47
CA ALA A 27 -7.93 17.49 -2.87
C ALA A 27 -6.99 17.97 -1.74
N ASP A 28 -6.93 17.24 -0.63
CA ASP A 28 -5.99 17.49 0.47
C ASP A 28 -4.55 17.44 -0.06
N PRO A 29 -3.71 18.48 0.17
CA PRO A 29 -2.33 18.50 -0.30
C PRO A 29 -1.52 17.25 0.07
N GLU A 30 -1.77 16.62 1.21
CA GLU A 30 -1.06 15.40 1.60
C GLU A 30 -1.45 14.20 0.72
N ALA A 31 -2.72 14.10 0.31
CA ALA A 31 -3.22 13.07 -0.59
C ALA A 31 -2.69 13.24 -2.03
N LEU A 32 -2.28 14.45 -2.40
CA LEU A 32 -1.71 14.78 -3.71
C LEU A 32 -0.21 14.49 -3.83
N THR A 33 0.41 13.88 -2.82
CA THR A 33 1.82 13.49 -2.82
C THR A 33 2.03 12.03 -3.21
N SER A 34 3.21 11.71 -3.74
CA SER A 34 3.62 10.32 -4.02
C SER A 34 4.61 9.80 -2.98
N GLY A 35 4.80 8.48 -2.94
CA GLY A 35 5.82 7.83 -2.09
C GLY A 35 5.51 7.75 -0.59
N GLY A 36 4.26 8.00 -0.18
CA GLY A 36 3.83 7.86 1.21
C GLY A 36 3.43 6.44 1.58
N TYR A 37 3.83 5.97 2.77
CA TYR A 37 3.28 4.78 3.41
C TYR A 37 2.25 5.21 4.46
N TRP A 38 1.01 4.77 4.30
CA TRP A 38 -0.14 5.31 5.03
C TRP A 38 -0.91 4.23 5.79
N TYR A 39 -1.31 4.54 7.02
CA TYR A 39 -2.25 3.73 7.81
C TYR A 39 -3.20 4.66 8.57
N HIS A 40 -4.50 4.46 8.37
CA HIS A 40 -5.57 5.32 8.91
C HIS A 40 -5.32 6.83 8.66
N ARG A 41 -4.98 7.18 7.39
CA ARG A 41 -4.64 8.55 6.95
C ARG A 41 -3.47 9.20 7.70
N ARG A 42 -2.58 8.42 8.30
CA ARG A 42 -1.34 8.91 8.89
C ARG A 42 -0.13 8.30 8.19
N ARG A 43 0.86 9.14 7.88
CA ARG A 43 2.15 8.67 7.36
C ARG A 43 2.86 7.87 8.43
N GLN A 44 3.43 6.75 8.02
CA GLN A 44 4.30 5.94 8.85
C GLN A 44 5.62 5.68 8.13
N PRO A 45 6.72 5.51 8.86
CA PRO A 45 7.96 5.04 8.26
C PRO A 45 7.75 3.61 7.73
N PRO A 46 8.00 3.34 6.44
CA PRO A 46 7.96 1.99 5.94
C PRO A 46 9.15 1.19 6.48
N HIS A 47 9.09 -0.13 6.33
CA HIS A 47 10.26 -0.97 6.57
C HIS A 47 11.43 -0.51 5.67
N ARG A 48 12.66 -0.47 6.22
CA ARG A 48 13.86 0.06 5.53
C ARG A 48 14.13 -0.54 4.14
N ALA A 49 13.76 -1.81 3.94
CA ALA A 49 13.92 -2.50 2.65
C ALA A 49 13.14 -1.83 1.50
N VAL A 50 12.10 -1.07 1.82
CA VAL A 50 11.35 -0.26 0.82
C VAL A 50 12.26 0.75 0.14
N HIS A 51 13.36 1.19 0.77
CA HIS A 51 14.30 2.15 0.17
C HIS A 51 15.52 1.49 -0.50
N ASP A 52 15.64 0.15 -0.45
CA ASP A 52 16.70 -0.59 -1.13
C ASP A 52 16.32 -0.81 -2.60
N ARG A 53 16.88 0.00 -3.51
CA ARG A 53 16.63 -0.12 -4.96
C ARG A 53 17.11 -1.45 -5.54
N ALA A 54 18.22 -2.00 -5.04
CA ALA A 54 18.71 -3.28 -5.54
C ALA A 54 17.76 -4.41 -5.16
N PHE A 55 17.13 -4.33 -3.98
CA PHE A 55 16.05 -5.23 -3.59
C PHE A 55 14.81 -5.06 -4.48
N GLN A 56 14.38 -3.82 -4.75
CA GLN A 56 13.25 -3.54 -5.64
C GLN A 56 13.47 -4.14 -7.04
N ASP A 57 14.63 -3.90 -7.65
CA ASP A 57 14.95 -4.40 -8.98
C ASP A 57 14.95 -5.93 -9.05
N ARG A 58 15.48 -6.61 -8.03
CA ARG A 58 15.46 -8.08 -7.95
C ARG A 58 14.05 -8.62 -7.83
N LEU A 59 13.22 -8.01 -6.98
CA LEU A 59 11.81 -8.39 -6.81
C LEU A 59 11.03 -8.23 -8.12
N LEU A 60 11.18 -7.08 -8.77
CA LEU A 60 10.53 -6.78 -10.04
C LEU A 60 10.90 -7.78 -11.14
N ARG A 61 12.19 -8.11 -11.28
CA ARG A 61 12.64 -9.15 -12.24
C ARG A 61 12.03 -10.52 -11.95
N ALA A 62 11.99 -10.93 -10.68
CA ALA A 62 11.39 -12.21 -10.30
C ALA A 62 9.88 -12.24 -10.62
N LEU A 63 9.14 -11.17 -10.27
CA LEU A 63 7.71 -11.08 -10.57
C LEU A 63 7.44 -11.07 -12.08
N ALA A 64 8.27 -10.38 -12.87
CA ALA A 64 8.16 -10.37 -14.33
C ALA A 64 8.36 -11.78 -14.92
N GLN A 65 9.33 -12.54 -14.41
CA GLN A 65 9.58 -13.93 -14.84
C GLN A 65 8.39 -14.85 -14.54
N GLU A 66 7.78 -14.71 -13.36
CA GLU A 66 6.65 -15.55 -12.95
C GLU A 66 5.33 -15.17 -13.63
N THR A 67 5.11 -13.89 -13.90
CA THR A 67 3.83 -13.38 -14.43
C THR A 67 3.83 -13.20 -15.95
N GLY A 68 5.00 -13.21 -16.59
CA GLY A 68 5.15 -12.85 -18.02
C GLY A 68 4.90 -11.37 -18.32
N ALA A 69 4.72 -10.53 -17.29
CA ALA A 69 4.55 -9.09 -17.47
C ALA A 69 5.90 -8.42 -17.77
N ALA A 70 5.92 -7.51 -18.75
CA ALA A 70 7.05 -6.62 -18.98
C ALA A 70 6.93 -5.39 -18.07
N ILE A 71 8.08 -4.88 -17.61
CA ILE A 71 8.20 -3.70 -16.73
C ILE A 71 8.72 -2.52 -17.55
#